data_AF-A0A4P5YX99-F1
#
_entry.id   AF-A0A4P5YX99-F1
#
_cell.length_a   1.000
_cell.length_b   1.000
_cell.length_c   1.000
_cell.angle_alpha   90.00
_cell.angle_beta   90.00
_cell.angle_gamma   90.00
#
_symmetry.space_group_name_H-M   'P 1'
#
loop_
_entity.id
_entity.type
_entity.pdbx_description
1 polymer ?
#
loop_
_entity_poly.entity_id
_entity_poly.type
_entity_poly.pdbx_seq_one_letter_code
_entity_poly.pdbx_strand_id
1 'polypeptide(L)'
;MVNWNVTGLTGAVEPPRVGHELTWLRGLPPYTNYYAYHYVASRDYDGIDPDATSAFRAGAPVAGFTNLLAALAANGFTIAQLSARFGLMTLGADDAQVWNYDAASAVETRRYRGGSVRLQLDGQDLVAGPMPDFIFTIRYNVLTNLADDQISGVTSALMPTNNSAGSSAAVQAVASALLTDIGPGALRLVMDSLQPEIQVELNQPDKSRLGGFLDAQSGRIELVRPPRLSKGSRDGADRFRSTASDAADAAAYVVEASTDLRNWSPVATNFPTAGGFEFIDPGSATDPRRFFRALFR
;
A
#
# COMPACT_ATOMS: atom_id res chain seq x y z
N MET A 1 -10.51 -8.24 3.94
CA MET A 1 -10.76 -6.79 4.14
C MET A 1 -12.23 -6.48 3.88
N VAL A 2 -12.68 -5.25 4.09
CA VAL A 2 -14.07 -4.83 3.88
C VAL A 2 -14.14 -3.44 3.27
N ASN A 3 -15.05 -3.26 2.30
CA ASN A 3 -15.24 -2.02 1.59
C ASN A 3 -16.71 -1.59 1.67
N TRP A 4 -16.98 -0.30 1.90
CA TRP A 4 -18.35 0.17 2.06
C TRP A 4 -18.54 1.64 1.67
N ASN A 5 -19.81 1.99 1.52
CA ASN A 5 -20.31 3.35 1.48
C ASN A 5 -21.11 3.63 2.75
N VAL A 6 -21.21 4.91 3.12
CA VAL A 6 -22.11 5.38 4.16
C VAL A 6 -23.22 6.21 3.52
N THR A 7 -24.42 5.65 3.47
CA THR A 7 -25.55 6.18 2.67
C THR A 7 -26.56 6.99 3.49
N GLY A 8 -26.41 7.05 4.82
CA GLY A 8 -27.33 7.72 5.74
C GLY A 8 -26.60 8.55 6.80
N LEU A 9 -27.33 9.48 7.44
CA LEU A 9 -26.80 10.36 8.49
C LEU A 9 -26.99 9.79 9.92
N THR A 10 -27.98 8.94 10.12
CA THR A 10 -28.36 8.47 11.46
C THR A 10 -27.48 7.31 11.90
N GLY A 11 -26.83 7.44 13.05
CA GLY A 11 -25.98 6.38 13.63
C GLY A 11 -24.64 6.15 12.92
N ALA A 12 -24.32 6.96 11.90
CA ALA A 12 -23.12 6.80 11.10
C ALA A 12 -21.85 7.01 11.94
N VAL A 13 -20.96 6.01 11.91
CA VAL A 13 -19.64 6.07 12.58
C VAL A 13 -18.65 6.87 11.73
N GLU A 14 -18.70 6.69 10.40
CA GLU A 14 -17.98 7.51 9.44
C GLU A 14 -18.88 8.60 8.83
N PRO A 15 -18.30 9.69 8.28
CA PRO A 15 -19.07 10.67 7.52
C PRO A 15 -19.85 10.02 6.35
N PRO A 16 -21.07 10.49 6.03
CA PRO A 16 -21.79 10.01 4.86
C PRO A 16 -21.03 10.30 3.58
N ARG A 17 -20.59 9.24 2.91
CA ARG A 17 -19.85 9.29 1.65
C ARG A 17 -20.16 8.05 0.83
N VAL A 18 -20.32 8.29 -0.47
CA VAL A 18 -20.33 7.27 -1.52
C VAL A 18 -19.12 7.49 -2.42
N GLY A 19 -18.59 6.43 -3.03
CA GLY A 19 -17.56 6.59 -4.06
C GLY A 19 -18.13 7.21 -5.34
N HIS A 20 -17.28 7.34 -6.36
CA HIS A 20 -17.69 7.85 -7.66
C HIS A 20 -18.67 6.90 -8.34
N GLU A 21 -19.45 7.47 -9.26
CA GLU A 21 -20.41 6.70 -10.04
C GLU A 21 -19.72 5.91 -11.17
N LEU A 22 -19.98 4.61 -11.21
CA LEU A 22 -19.56 3.66 -12.25
C LEU A 22 -20.55 3.74 -13.41
N THR A 23 -20.59 4.89 -14.10
CA THR A 23 -21.59 5.18 -15.14
C THR A 23 -21.63 4.15 -16.27
N TRP A 24 -20.49 3.50 -16.56
CA TRP A 24 -20.38 2.44 -17.57
C TRP A 24 -21.06 1.12 -17.18
N LEU A 25 -21.40 0.92 -15.90
CA LEU A 25 -22.18 -0.23 -15.43
C LEU A 25 -23.69 0.02 -15.44
N ARG A 26 -24.14 1.25 -15.73
CA ARG A 26 -25.57 1.57 -15.76
C ARG A 26 -26.30 0.70 -16.78
N GLY A 27 -27.38 0.05 -16.33
CA GLY A 27 -28.25 -0.76 -17.18
C GLY A 27 -27.74 -2.18 -17.45
N LEU A 28 -26.62 -2.61 -16.85
CA LEU A 28 -26.16 -3.99 -16.88
C LEU A 28 -26.74 -4.78 -15.68
N PRO A 29 -27.66 -5.73 -15.87
CA PRO A 29 -28.06 -6.65 -14.81
C PRO A 29 -26.88 -7.57 -14.46
N PRO A 30 -26.60 -7.91 -13.18
CA PRO A 30 -27.39 -7.65 -11.99
C PRO A 30 -26.85 -6.51 -11.08
N TYR A 31 -26.03 -5.59 -11.59
CA TYR A 31 -25.42 -4.57 -10.72
C TYR A 31 -26.49 -3.66 -10.10
N THR A 32 -26.65 -3.75 -8.78
CA THR A 32 -27.49 -2.84 -7.99
C THR A 32 -26.67 -1.71 -7.37
N ASN A 33 -25.34 -1.84 -7.34
CA ASN A 33 -24.43 -0.81 -6.85
C ASN A 33 -23.67 -0.15 -8.01
N TYR A 34 -24.12 1.05 -8.38
CA TYR A 34 -23.50 1.88 -9.42
C TYR A 34 -22.38 2.77 -8.88
N TYR A 35 -21.92 2.53 -7.66
CA TYR A 35 -20.95 3.40 -7.01
C TYR A 35 -19.77 2.58 -6.49
N ALA A 36 -18.57 3.11 -6.68
CA ALA A 36 -17.39 2.61 -5.98
C ALA A 36 -17.61 2.68 -4.46
N TYR A 37 -16.90 1.84 -3.72
CA TYR A 37 -16.87 1.94 -2.26
C TYR A 37 -15.89 3.02 -1.82
N HIS A 38 -16.39 3.96 -1.02
CA HIS A 38 -15.61 5.08 -0.52
C HIS A 38 -14.59 4.68 0.55
N TYR A 39 -14.96 3.72 1.40
CA TYR A 39 -14.18 3.27 2.55
C TYR A 39 -13.61 1.87 2.33
N VAL A 40 -12.40 1.64 2.85
CA VAL A 40 -11.82 0.31 3.00
C VAL A 40 -11.09 0.20 4.34
N ALA A 41 -11.21 -0.94 4.99
CA ALA A 41 -10.48 -1.26 6.21
C ALA A 41 -10.24 -2.77 6.34
N SER A 42 -9.52 -3.17 7.38
CA SER A 42 -9.49 -4.56 7.80
C SER A 42 -10.86 -5.01 8.33
N ARG A 43 -11.19 -6.31 8.24
CA ARG A 43 -12.49 -6.83 8.67
C ARG A 43 -12.74 -6.61 10.18
N ASP A 44 -11.68 -6.58 10.97
CA ASP A 44 -11.70 -6.33 12.41
C ASP A 44 -11.93 -4.86 12.81
N TYR A 45 -12.04 -3.95 11.83
CA TYR A 45 -12.26 -2.54 12.09
C TYR A 45 -13.67 -2.31 12.67
N ASP A 46 -13.74 -1.57 13.79
CA ASP A 46 -14.99 -1.15 14.45
C ASP A 46 -16.01 -2.29 14.67
N GLY A 47 -15.50 -3.51 14.93
CA GLY A 47 -16.31 -4.71 15.14
C GLY A 47 -17.22 -5.05 13.95
N ILE A 48 -16.83 -4.67 12.72
CA ILE A 48 -17.55 -5.05 11.49
C ILE A 48 -17.69 -6.56 11.41
N ASP A 49 -16.59 -7.27 11.61
CA ASP A 49 -16.54 -8.72 11.77
C ASP A 49 -15.90 -9.02 13.15
N PRO A 50 -16.69 -9.44 14.16
CA PRO A 50 -16.18 -9.71 15.50
C PRO A 50 -15.28 -10.94 15.57
N ASP A 51 -15.34 -11.83 14.57
CA ASP A 51 -14.51 -13.04 14.50
C ASP A 51 -13.20 -12.76 13.75
N ALA A 52 -13.13 -11.68 12.99
CA ALA A 52 -11.92 -11.28 12.31
C ALA A 52 -10.84 -10.81 13.29
N THR A 53 -9.65 -11.42 13.18
CA THR A 53 -8.47 -11.02 13.96
C THR A 53 -7.48 -10.20 13.16
N SER A 54 -7.62 -10.09 11.84
CA SER A 54 -6.66 -9.42 10.97
C SER A 54 -7.21 -9.23 9.56
N ALA A 55 -6.62 -8.31 8.78
CA ALA A 55 -6.90 -8.23 7.34
C ALA A 55 -6.23 -9.37 6.56
N PHE A 56 -4.98 -9.69 6.89
CA PHE A 56 -4.18 -10.70 6.18
C PHE A 56 -3.39 -11.54 7.17
N ARG A 57 -3.10 -12.79 6.79
CA ARG A 57 -2.14 -13.66 7.46
C ARG A 57 -1.10 -14.12 6.46
N ALA A 58 0.15 -14.19 6.90
CA ALA A 58 1.25 -14.63 6.06
C ALA A 58 1.18 -16.15 5.84
N GLY A 59 1.63 -16.57 4.66
CA GLY A 59 1.76 -17.97 4.26
C GLY A 59 3.15 -18.27 3.71
N ALA A 60 3.39 -19.54 3.40
CA ALA A 60 4.57 -19.96 2.66
C ALA A 60 4.32 -19.86 1.13
N PRO A 61 5.38 -19.72 0.30
CA PRO A 61 6.80 -19.61 0.66
C PRO A 61 7.20 -18.18 1.08
N VAL A 62 8.33 -18.06 1.79
CA VAL A 62 8.93 -16.78 2.19
C VAL A 62 10.32 -16.64 1.56
N ALA A 63 10.59 -15.50 0.93
CA ALA A 63 11.90 -15.17 0.35
C ALA A 63 12.35 -13.75 0.77
N GLY A 64 13.66 -13.55 0.91
CA GLY A 64 14.25 -12.24 1.21
C GLY A 64 14.27 -11.81 2.68
N PHE A 65 13.56 -12.51 3.57
CA PHE A 65 13.43 -12.19 5.00
C PHE A 65 14.24 -13.13 5.90
N THR A 66 15.57 -13.12 5.72
CA THR A 66 16.45 -14.11 6.37
C THR A 66 16.48 -13.93 7.89
N ASN A 67 16.57 -12.70 8.38
CA ASN A 67 16.64 -12.43 9.81
C ASN A 67 15.30 -12.73 10.48
N LEU A 68 14.19 -12.32 9.87
CA LEU A 68 12.83 -12.63 10.34
C LEU A 68 12.64 -14.13 10.51
N LEU A 69 12.96 -14.93 9.49
CA LEU A 69 12.76 -16.38 9.54
C LEU A 69 13.61 -17.05 10.61
N ALA A 70 14.87 -16.62 10.77
CA ALA A 70 15.74 -17.12 11.84
C ALA A 70 15.19 -16.75 13.22
N ALA A 71 14.71 -15.51 13.41
CA ALA A 71 14.15 -15.06 14.67
C ALA A 71 12.84 -15.77 15.01
N LEU A 72 11.95 -16.01 14.04
CA LEU A 72 10.74 -16.79 14.23
C LEU A 72 11.08 -18.20 14.73
N ALA A 73 11.96 -18.91 14.03
CA ALA A 73 12.37 -20.27 14.39
C ALA A 73 13.04 -20.32 15.78
N ALA A 74 13.94 -19.39 16.09
CA ALA A 74 14.63 -19.32 17.37
C ALA A 74 13.67 -19.06 18.56
N ASN A 75 12.51 -18.47 18.30
CA ASN A 75 11.51 -18.14 19.31
C ASN A 75 10.26 -19.02 19.25
N GLY A 76 10.29 -20.12 18.48
CA GLY A 76 9.18 -21.08 18.41
C GLY A 76 7.94 -20.59 17.66
N PHE A 77 8.06 -19.54 16.85
CA PHE A 77 6.98 -19.04 16.01
C PHE A 77 7.03 -19.62 14.60
N THR A 78 5.89 -19.61 13.94
CA THR A 78 5.75 -19.93 12.51
C THR A 78 5.32 -18.70 11.72
N ILE A 79 5.57 -18.71 10.41
CA ILE A 79 5.13 -17.58 9.55
C ILE A 79 3.61 -17.39 9.56
N ALA A 80 2.82 -18.45 9.77
CA ALA A 80 1.36 -18.40 9.80
C ALA A 80 0.79 -17.55 10.96
N GLN A 81 1.62 -17.26 11.98
CA GLN A 81 1.27 -16.38 13.09
C GLN A 81 1.50 -14.90 12.78
N LEU A 82 2.22 -14.59 11.69
CA LEU A 82 2.37 -13.22 11.23
C LEU A 82 1.09 -12.75 10.53
N SER A 83 0.55 -11.62 10.97
CA SER A 83 -0.66 -11.03 10.42
C SER A 83 -0.52 -9.53 10.22
N ALA A 84 -1.41 -8.95 9.43
CA ALA A 84 -1.49 -7.53 9.18
C ALA A 84 -2.90 -7.01 9.42
N ARG A 85 -2.97 -5.84 10.07
CA ARG A 85 -4.17 -5.03 10.23
C ARG A 85 -3.91 -3.66 9.64
N PHE A 86 -4.95 -3.04 9.11
CA PHE A 86 -4.97 -1.66 8.68
C PHE A 86 -6.30 -0.99 9.01
N GLY A 87 -6.21 0.27 9.43
CA GLY A 87 -7.35 1.11 9.79
C GLY A 87 -8.11 1.66 8.59
N LEU A 88 -9.07 2.53 8.88
CA LEU A 88 -9.92 3.16 7.86
C LEU A 88 -9.09 3.94 6.84
N MET A 89 -9.26 3.59 5.56
CA MET A 89 -8.79 4.35 4.42
C MET A 89 -9.98 4.85 3.60
N THR A 90 -9.78 5.93 2.86
CA THR A 90 -10.84 6.57 2.05
C THR A 90 -10.36 6.87 0.63
N LEU A 91 -11.29 6.94 -0.32
CA LEU A 91 -11.01 7.49 -1.65
C LEU A 91 -10.72 9.00 -1.57
N GLY A 92 -11.21 9.70 -0.55
CA GLY A 92 -11.08 11.16 -0.48
C GLY A 92 -12.04 11.86 -1.43
N ALA A 93 -11.63 13.00 -2.00
CA ALA A 93 -12.46 13.71 -2.96
C ALA A 93 -12.60 12.93 -4.27
N ASP A 94 -13.76 13.03 -4.90
CA ASP A 94 -13.99 12.42 -6.22
C ASP A 94 -13.28 13.23 -7.31
N ASP A 95 -12.02 12.90 -7.56
CA ASP A 95 -11.17 13.54 -8.57
C ASP A 95 -10.24 12.54 -9.29
N ALA A 96 -9.64 13.00 -10.39
CA ALA A 96 -8.76 12.20 -11.25
C ALA A 96 -7.45 11.75 -10.57
N GLN A 97 -7.11 12.26 -9.38
CA GLN A 97 -5.94 11.81 -8.63
C GLN A 97 -6.22 10.54 -7.82
N VAL A 98 -7.50 10.21 -7.65
CA VAL A 98 -7.98 9.13 -6.80
C VAL A 98 -8.45 7.94 -7.63
N TRP A 99 -8.99 8.15 -8.82
CA TRP A 99 -9.41 7.04 -9.69
C TRP A 99 -9.29 7.37 -11.17
N ASN A 100 -9.26 6.31 -11.98
CA ASN A 100 -9.31 6.39 -13.44
C ASN A 100 -9.93 5.10 -14.01
N TYR A 101 -10.66 5.20 -15.12
CA TYR A 101 -11.18 4.06 -15.88
C TYR A 101 -10.71 4.11 -17.32
N ASP A 102 -10.14 3.00 -17.79
CA ASP A 102 -9.80 2.77 -19.19
C ASP A 102 -10.83 1.85 -19.84
N ALA A 103 -11.68 2.44 -20.69
CA ALA A 103 -12.72 1.73 -21.41
C ALA A 103 -12.19 0.70 -22.43
N ALA A 104 -10.98 0.86 -22.94
CA ALA A 104 -10.42 -0.06 -23.93
C ALA A 104 -10.01 -1.40 -23.30
N SER A 105 -9.51 -1.35 -22.05
CA SER A 105 -9.09 -2.53 -21.30
C SER A 105 -10.09 -2.98 -20.24
N ALA A 106 -11.16 -2.20 -20.03
CA ALA A 106 -12.14 -2.33 -18.95
C ALA A 106 -11.47 -2.37 -17.55
N VAL A 107 -10.40 -1.58 -17.38
CA VAL A 107 -9.63 -1.52 -16.14
C VAL A 107 -9.89 -0.21 -15.42
N GLU A 108 -10.26 -0.32 -14.15
CA GLU A 108 -10.33 0.80 -13.23
C GLU A 108 -9.19 0.72 -12.21
N THR A 109 -8.62 1.88 -11.87
CA THR A 109 -7.71 2.02 -10.73
C THR A 109 -8.32 2.91 -9.68
N ARG A 110 -8.23 2.52 -8.41
CA ARG A 110 -8.65 3.34 -7.25
C ARG A 110 -7.52 3.50 -6.27
N ARG A 111 -7.39 4.67 -5.67
CA ARG A 111 -6.36 4.98 -4.68
C ARG A 111 -7.01 5.34 -3.36
N TYR A 112 -6.88 4.44 -2.39
CA TYR A 112 -7.28 4.68 -1.02
C TYR A 112 -6.13 5.30 -0.23
N ARG A 113 -6.46 6.26 0.65
CA ARG A 113 -5.50 7.00 1.47
C ARG A 113 -5.90 7.04 2.94
N GLY A 114 -4.94 7.34 3.80
CA GLY A 114 -5.13 7.47 5.23
C GLY A 114 -5.11 6.13 5.96
N GLY A 115 -5.40 6.16 7.25
CA GLY A 115 -5.33 5.00 8.12
C GLY A 115 -3.91 4.70 8.62
N SER A 116 -3.80 3.59 9.34
CA SER A 116 -2.55 3.06 9.86
C SER A 116 -2.43 1.60 9.49
N VAL A 117 -1.23 1.06 9.46
CA VAL A 117 -0.96 -0.36 9.28
C VAL A 117 -0.17 -0.87 10.46
N ARG A 118 -0.43 -2.12 10.83
CA ARG A 118 0.25 -2.81 11.90
C ARG A 118 0.49 -4.25 11.47
N LEU A 119 1.73 -4.69 11.58
CA LEU A 119 2.07 -6.11 11.52
C LEU A 119 2.11 -6.65 12.94
N GLN A 120 1.56 -7.84 13.11
CA GLN A 120 1.47 -8.53 14.39
C GLN A 120 2.02 -9.95 14.28
N LEU A 121 2.50 -10.47 15.39
CA LEU A 121 2.90 -11.86 15.54
C LEU A 121 2.12 -12.46 16.71
N ASP A 122 1.31 -13.47 16.42
CA ASP A 122 0.51 -14.16 17.46
C ASP A 122 -0.37 -13.18 18.26
N GLY A 123 -0.95 -12.20 17.56
CA GLY A 123 -1.78 -11.14 18.14
C GLY A 123 -1.02 -10.01 18.85
N GLN A 124 0.31 -10.11 18.98
CA GLN A 124 1.16 -9.08 19.59
C GLN A 124 1.77 -8.16 18.54
N ASP A 125 1.98 -6.89 18.88
CA ASP A 125 2.47 -5.90 17.93
C ASP A 125 3.96 -6.14 17.58
N LEU A 126 4.31 -6.07 16.29
CA LEU A 126 5.69 -6.10 15.80
C LEU A 126 6.12 -4.68 15.39
N VAL A 127 5.53 -4.20 14.29
CA VAL A 127 5.85 -2.93 13.67
C VAL A 127 4.55 -2.26 13.23
N ALA A 128 4.54 -0.93 13.21
CA ALA A 128 3.38 -0.15 12.80
C ALA A 128 3.81 1.12 12.07
N GLY A 129 2.87 1.75 11.37
CA GLY A 129 3.12 3.02 10.70
C GLY A 129 1.86 3.60 10.08
N PRO A 130 1.94 4.79 9.47
CA PRO A 130 0.88 5.26 8.59
C PRO A 130 0.69 4.26 7.45
N MET A 131 -0.57 4.03 7.06
CA MET A 131 -0.85 3.21 5.89
C MET A 131 -0.53 4.04 4.63
N PRO A 132 0.38 3.58 3.76
CA PRO A 132 0.64 4.24 2.48
C PRO A 132 -0.59 4.17 1.56
N ASP A 133 -0.57 4.95 0.49
CA ASP A 133 -1.57 4.84 -0.59
C ASP A 133 -1.75 3.37 -0.98
N PHE A 134 -3.00 2.91 -1.00
CA PHE A 134 -3.35 1.56 -1.41
C PHE A 134 -4.12 1.61 -2.72
N ILE A 135 -3.49 1.10 -3.78
CA ILE A 135 -3.98 1.18 -5.14
C ILE A 135 -4.65 -0.14 -5.51
N PHE A 136 -5.95 -0.09 -5.76
CA PHE A 136 -6.70 -1.20 -6.31
C PHE A 136 -6.66 -1.11 -7.83
N THR A 137 -6.54 -2.25 -8.48
CA THR A 137 -6.80 -2.40 -9.91
C THR A 137 -7.94 -3.39 -10.07
N ILE A 138 -8.99 -2.98 -10.78
CA ILE A 138 -10.19 -3.78 -11.01
C ILE A 138 -10.32 -3.93 -12.52
N ARG A 139 -10.22 -5.16 -13.02
CA ARG A 139 -10.60 -5.48 -14.39
C ARG A 139 -12.01 -6.02 -14.38
N TYR A 140 -12.93 -5.26 -14.97
CA TYR A 140 -14.32 -5.66 -15.07
C TYR A 140 -14.50 -6.73 -16.15
N ASN A 141 -15.09 -7.87 -15.80
CA ASN A 141 -15.38 -8.94 -16.77
C ASN A 141 -16.81 -8.83 -17.32
N VAL A 142 -17.14 -7.63 -17.81
CA VAL A 142 -18.49 -7.21 -18.21
C VAL A 142 -19.12 -7.99 -19.37
N LEU A 143 -18.35 -8.81 -20.10
CA LEU A 143 -18.79 -9.47 -21.34
C LEU A 143 -19.02 -10.98 -21.23
N THR A 144 -18.57 -11.65 -20.16
CA THR A 144 -18.67 -13.12 -20.06
C THR A 144 -19.22 -13.63 -18.73
N ASN A 145 -18.83 -13.05 -17.60
CA ASN A 145 -19.41 -13.35 -16.29
C ASN A 145 -19.17 -12.19 -15.33
N LEU A 146 -20.23 -11.54 -14.88
CA LEU A 146 -20.20 -10.36 -14.03
C LEU A 146 -19.75 -10.65 -12.59
N ALA A 147 -19.65 -11.93 -12.22
CA ALA A 147 -19.12 -12.39 -10.94
C ALA A 147 -17.60 -12.64 -10.97
N ASP A 148 -16.93 -12.39 -12.10
CA ASP A 148 -15.51 -12.74 -12.32
C ASP A 148 -14.62 -11.50 -12.51
N ASP A 149 -14.96 -10.41 -11.82
CA ASP A 149 -14.10 -9.23 -11.79
C ASP A 149 -12.76 -9.59 -11.14
N GLN A 150 -11.67 -9.22 -11.80
CA GLN A 150 -10.32 -9.48 -11.29
C GLN A 150 -9.86 -8.24 -10.53
N ILE A 151 -9.81 -8.36 -9.21
CA ILE A 151 -9.36 -7.30 -8.33
C ILE A 151 -7.97 -7.64 -7.82
N SER A 152 -7.07 -6.68 -7.87
CA SER A 152 -5.74 -6.76 -7.27
C SER A 152 -5.43 -5.45 -6.54
N GLY A 153 -4.38 -5.49 -5.72
CA GLY A 153 -4.03 -4.37 -4.87
C GLY A 153 -2.53 -4.25 -4.66
N VAL A 154 -2.02 -3.03 -4.60
CA VAL A 154 -0.63 -2.76 -4.23
C VAL A 154 -0.53 -1.50 -3.40
N THR A 155 0.24 -1.55 -2.32
CA THR A 155 0.56 -0.34 -1.57
C THR A 155 1.76 0.38 -2.17
N SER A 156 1.83 1.70 -1.99
CA SER A 156 3.10 2.42 -2.05
C SER A 156 4.06 1.91 -0.95
N ALA A 157 5.29 2.40 -0.96
CA ALA A 157 6.32 2.00 -0.01
C ALA A 157 5.88 2.26 1.45
N LEU A 158 5.82 1.20 2.25
CA LEU A 158 5.54 1.20 3.68
C LEU A 158 6.84 1.26 4.47
N MET A 159 7.01 2.30 5.29
CA MET A 159 8.13 2.44 6.22
C MET A 159 7.64 2.27 7.66
N PRO A 160 7.54 1.03 8.15
CA PRO A 160 7.02 0.81 9.48
C PRO A 160 8.13 1.05 10.52
N THR A 161 7.74 1.46 11.71
CA THR A 161 8.63 1.62 12.87
C THR A 161 8.36 0.51 13.89
N ASN A 162 9.31 0.30 14.79
CA ASN A 162 9.14 -0.66 15.87
C ASN A 162 7.93 -0.25 16.75
N ASN A 163 6.98 -1.17 16.93
CA ASN A 163 5.82 -0.97 17.81
C ASN A 163 5.68 -2.11 18.84
N SER A 164 6.75 -2.87 19.08
CA SER A 164 6.74 -4.09 19.89
C SER A 164 7.02 -3.87 21.38
N ALA A 165 7.11 -2.63 21.85
CA ALA A 165 7.48 -2.32 23.25
C ALA A 165 6.54 -2.95 24.28
N GLY A 166 5.25 -3.12 23.96
CA GLY A 166 4.26 -3.79 24.80
C GLY A 166 4.16 -5.31 24.59
N SER A 167 4.94 -5.86 23.66
CA SER A 167 4.93 -7.29 23.31
C SER A 167 5.97 -8.07 24.11
N SER A 168 5.88 -9.40 24.10
CA SER A 168 6.86 -10.29 24.73
C SER A 168 8.28 -10.09 24.16
N ALA A 169 9.30 -10.44 24.94
CA ALA A 169 10.71 -10.35 24.51
C ALA A 169 10.98 -11.13 23.22
N ALA A 170 10.31 -12.27 23.04
CA ALA A 170 10.37 -13.08 21.84
C ALA A 170 9.85 -12.31 20.61
N VAL A 171 8.71 -11.63 20.72
CA VAL A 171 8.14 -10.79 19.65
C VAL A 171 9.01 -9.55 19.38
N GLN A 172 9.59 -8.94 20.42
CA GLN A 172 10.53 -7.82 20.26
C GLN A 172 11.78 -8.22 19.46
N ALA A 173 12.32 -9.41 19.71
CA ALA A 173 13.45 -9.95 18.94
C ALA A 173 13.07 -10.15 17.46
N VAL A 174 11.87 -10.68 17.20
CA VAL A 174 11.36 -10.83 15.83
C VAL A 174 11.13 -9.47 15.15
N ALA A 175 10.62 -8.47 15.86
CA ALA A 175 10.44 -7.11 15.32
C ALA A 175 11.79 -6.48 14.91
N SER A 176 12.81 -6.63 15.76
CA SER A 176 14.17 -6.16 15.44
C SER A 176 14.74 -6.87 14.21
N ALA A 177 14.51 -8.18 14.09
CA ALA A 177 14.96 -8.96 12.94
C ALA A 177 14.25 -8.54 11.64
N LEU A 178 12.93 -8.31 11.68
CA LEU A 178 12.18 -7.77 10.54
C LEU A 178 12.72 -6.41 10.09
N LEU A 179 12.94 -5.49 11.04
CA LEU A 179 13.50 -4.16 10.73
C LEU A 179 14.92 -4.25 10.17
N THR A 180 15.69 -5.26 10.56
CA THR A 180 17.01 -5.53 9.99
C THR A 180 16.91 -6.00 8.53
N ASP A 181 15.94 -6.86 8.19
CA ASP A 181 15.68 -7.26 6.80
C ASP A 181 15.23 -6.08 5.92
N ILE A 182 14.38 -5.20 6.46
CA ILE A 182 13.94 -3.96 5.81
C ILE A 182 15.15 -3.05 5.55
N GLY A 183 15.97 -2.83 6.59
CA GLY A 183 17.16 -1.98 6.51
C GLY A 183 16.81 -0.56 6.03
N PRO A 184 17.55 0.01 5.04
CA PRO A 184 17.23 1.31 4.47
C PRO A 184 16.06 1.28 3.47
N GLY A 185 15.47 0.10 3.24
CA GLY A 185 14.36 -0.09 2.31
C GLY A 185 13.00 0.19 2.94
N ALA A 186 11.98 -0.35 2.29
CA ALA A 186 10.59 -0.32 2.72
C ALA A 186 9.94 -1.69 2.52
N LEU A 187 8.74 -1.87 3.05
CA LEU A 187 7.85 -2.96 2.70
C LEU A 187 6.88 -2.53 1.60
N ARG A 188 6.34 -3.50 0.88
CA ARG A 188 5.17 -3.31 0.01
C ARG A 188 4.23 -4.48 0.19
N LEU A 189 2.95 -4.19 0.39
CA LEU A 189 1.90 -5.19 0.37
C LEU A 189 1.40 -5.32 -1.06
N VAL A 190 1.41 -6.55 -1.57
CA VAL A 190 0.87 -6.89 -2.89
C VAL A 190 -0.21 -7.93 -2.69
N MET A 191 -1.40 -7.66 -3.24
CA MET A 191 -2.51 -8.60 -3.33
C MET A 191 -2.68 -8.92 -4.80
N ASP A 192 -2.25 -10.12 -5.19
CA ASP A 192 -2.32 -10.56 -6.58
C ASP A 192 -3.76 -10.85 -6.99
N SER A 193 -4.57 -11.32 -6.03
CA SER A 193 -5.99 -11.55 -6.23
C SER A 193 -6.78 -11.23 -4.96
N LEU A 194 -7.81 -10.40 -5.15
CA LEU A 194 -8.88 -10.12 -4.22
C LEU A 194 -10.17 -10.62 -4.86
N GLN A 195 -10.90 -11.51 -4.18
CA GLN A 195 -12.23 -11.93 -4.64
C GLN A 195 -13.30 -11.24 -3.81
N PRO A 196 -14.35 -10.67 -4.44
CA PRO A 196 -15.59 -10.39 -3.76
C PRO A 196 -16.29 -11.72 -3.45
N GLU A 197 -16.68 -11.94 -2.20
CA GLU A 197 -17.43 -13.14 -1.83
C GLU A 197 -18.88 -13.07 -2.36
N ILE A 198 -19.47 -11.85 -2.45
CA ILE A 198 -20.57 -11.36 -3.30
C ILE A 198 -20.70 -9.84 -3.04
N GLN A 199 -21.14 -9.02 -4.01
CA GLN A 199 -21.09 -7.54 -3.93
C GLN A 199 -22.01 -6.85 -2.88
N VAL A 200 -22.79 -7.55 -2.05
CA VAL A 200 -23.56 -6.91 -0.94
C VAL A 200 -23.71 -7.86 0.25
N GLU A 201 -22.66 -7.98 1.06
CA GLU A 201 -22.66 -8.82 2.28
C GLU A 201 -22.64 -7.99 3.57
N LEU A 202 -22.16 -6.74 3.49
CA LEU A 202 -22.18 -5.83 4.61
C LEU A 202 -23.43 -4.95 4.53
N ASN A 203 -24.35 -5.13 5.48
CA ASN A 203 -25.49 -4.26 5.70
C ASN A 203 -25.64 -3.97 7.20
N GLN A 204 -25.12 -2.83 7.65
CA GLN A 204 -25.21 -2.38 9.05
C GLN A 204 -26.05 -1.09 9.08
N PRO A 205 -27.39 -1.21 9.12
CA PRO A 205 -28.28 -0.05 9.05
C PRO A 205 -28.13 0.88 10.26
N ASP A 206 -27.75 0.35 11.43
CA ASP A 206 -27.45 1.09 12.65
C ASP A 206 -26.21 1.98 12.51
N LYS A 207 -25.25 1.57 11.67
CA LYS A 207 -24.02 2.32 11.36
C LYS A 207 -24.07 2.98 9.98
N SER A 208 -25.20 2.89 9.28
CA SER A 208 -25.39 3.36 7.89
C SER A 208 -24.38 2.79 6.87
N ARG A 209 -23.79 1.61 7.11
CA ARG A 209 -22.81 1.00 6.19
C ARG A 209 -23.49 0.04 5.22
N LEU A 210 -23.18 0.19 3.94
CA LEU A 210 -23.55 -0.75 2.88
C LEU A 210 -22.31 -1.09 2.04
N GLY A 211 -21.96 -2.36 1.96
CA GLY A 211 -20.67 -2.78 1.44
C GLY A 211 -20.55 -4.26 1.13
N GLY A 212 -19.31 -4.70 0.91
CA GLY A 212 -18.96 -6.09 0.68
C GLY A 212 -17.61 -6.44 1.28
N PHE A 213 -17.41 -7.72 1.53
CA PHE A 213 -16.12 -8.24 1.94
C PHE A 213 -15.27 -8.58 0.72
N LEU A 214 -13.96 -8.44 0.89
CA LEU A 214 -12.96 -8.79 -0.12
C LEU A 214 -11.87 -9.63 0.53
N ASP A 215 -11.64 -10.83 0.02
CA ASP A 215 -10.59 -11.70 0.53
C ASP A 215 -9.40 -11.77 -0.40
N ALA A 216 -8.22 -11.58 0.19
CA ALA A 216 -6.96 -11.82 -0.49
C ALA A 216 -6.78 -13.33 -0.64
N GLN A 217 -6.96 -13.82 -1.86
CA GLN A 217 -6.72 -15.23 -2.19
C GLN A 217 -5.24 -15.52 -2.33
N SER A 218 -4.49 -14.54 -2.83
CA SER A 218 -3.04 -14.61 -2.98
C SER A 218 -2.42 -13.22 -2.90
N GLY A 219 -1.16 -13.18 -2.49
CA GLY A 219 -0.41 -11.95 -2.34
C GLY A 219 0.93 -12.22 -1.67
N ARG A 220 1.66 -11.14 -1.43
CA ARG A 220 2.99 -11.18 -0.83
C ARG A 220 3.36 -9.86 -0.18
N ILE A 221 4.30 -9.94 0.75
CA ILE A 221 5.02 -8.78 1.26
C ILE A 221 6.38 -8.77 0.57
N GLU A 222 6.74 -7.65 -0.01
CA GLU A 222 8.03 -7.49 -0.68
C GLU A 222 8.91 -6.49 0.05
N LEU A 223 10.22 -6.73 -0.01
CA LEU A 223 11.23 -5.74 0.34
C LEU A 223 11.46 -4.81 -0.85
N VAL A 224 11.12 -3.55 -0.67
CA VAL A 224 11.40 -2.49 -1.63
C VAL A 224 12.76 -1.90 -1.29
N ARG A 225 13.73 -2.05 -2.18
CA ARG A 225 15.08 -1.49 -1.95
C ARG A 225 15.14 -0.06 -2.48
N PRO A 226 15.95 0.82 -1.86
CA PRO A 226 16.24 2.13 -2.43
C PRO A 226 16.88 1.97 -3.81
N PRO A 227 16.65 2.90 -4.73
CA PRO A 227 17.22 2.83 -6.05
C PRO A 227 18.73 3.04 -6.00
N ARG A 228 19.44 2.43 -6.93
CA ARG A 228 20.88 2.59 -7.09
C ARG A 228 21.15 3.78 -8.00
N LEU A 229 21.83 4.78 -7.45
CA LEU A 229 22.29 5.91 -8.24
C LEU A 229 23.54 5.52 -9.04
N SER A 230 23.50 5.79 -10.33
CA SER A 230 24.64 5.64 -11.24
C SER A 230 25.65 6.78 -11.07
N LYS A 231 26.87 6.56 -11.58
CA LYS A 231 27.82 7.65 -11.76
C LYS A 231 27.23 8.66 -12.74
N GLY A 232 27.05 9.90 -12.29
CA GLY A 232 26.54 10.97 -13.14
C GLY A 232 27.59 11.57 -14.08
N SER A 233 27.10 12.30 -15.07
CA SER A 233 27.87 13.07 -16.05
C SER A 233 27.30 14.48 -16.17
N ARG A 234 27.97 15.37 -16.90
CA ARG A 234 27.37 16.65 -17.29
C ARG A 234 26.50 16.47 -18.54
N ASP A 235 25.39 17.19 -18.62
CA ASP A 235 24.54 17.26 -19.80
C ASP A 235 25.03 18.33 -20.80
N GLY A 236 24.34 18.50 -21.93
CA GLY A 236 24.71 19.50 -22.95
C GLY A 236 24.60 20.96 -22.50
N ALA A 237 24.02 21.23 -21.31
CA ALA A 237 23.95 22.53 -20.66
C ALA A 237 24.88 22.62 -19.44
N ASP A 238 25.87 21.73 -19.33
CA ASP A 238 26.85 21.63 -18.25
C ASP A 238 26.27 21.31 -16.85
N ARG A 239 25.02 20.84 -16.78
CA ARG A 239 24.38 20.44 -15.51
C ARG A 239 24.67 18.99 -15.18
N PHE A 240 24.88 18.67 -13.90
CA PHE A 240 25.02 17.29 -13.47
C PHE A 240 23.72 16.52 -13.70
N ARG A 241 23.85 15.35 -14.31
CA ARG A 241 22.80 14.40 -14.66
C ARG A 241 23.20 13.03 -14.14
N SER A 242 22.26 12.32 -13.51
CA SER A 242 22.46 10.92 -13.14
C SER A 242 21.14 10.14 -13.28
N THR A 243 21.28 8.82 -13.40
CA THR A 243 20.16 7.89 -13.44
C THR A 243 20.11 7.05 -12.18
N ALA A 244 18.90 6.66 -11.82
CA ALA A 244 18.58 5.76 -10.74
C ALA A 244 18.00 4.46 -11.33
N SER A 245 18.52 3.31 -10.95
CA SER A 245 18.01 1.98 -11.32
C SER A 245 17.45 1.25 -10.10
N ASP A 246 16.75 0.13 -10.34
CA ASP A 246 16.11 -0.69 -9.31
C ASP A 246 15.10 0.09 -8.44
N ALA A 247 14.57 1.19 -8.99
CA ALA A 247 13.55 2.00 -8.32
C ALA A 247 12.20 1.29 -8.44
N ALA A 248 11.54 1.00 -7.33
CA ALA A 248 10.20 0.42 -7.40
C ALA A 248 9.20 1.41 -8.02
N ASP A 249 8.45 0.92 -9.00
CA ASP A 249 7.35 1.67 -9.62
C ASP A 249 6.26 1.97 -8.59
N ALA A 250 5.52 3.06 -8.84
CA ALA A 250 4.49 3.60 -7.95
C ALA A 250 4.98 4.10 -6.57
N ALA A 251 6.30 4.08 -6.30
CA ALA A 251 6.89 4.79 -5.16
C ALA A 251 7.38 6.19 -5.57
N ALA A 252 7.30 7.15 -4.65
CA ALA A 252 7.89 8.47 -4.82
C ALA A 252 9.28 8.50 -4.21
N TYR A 253 10.27 9.04 -4.94
CA TYR A 253 11.63 9.18 -4.45
C TYR A 253 12.08 10.63 -4.45
N VAL A 254 12.65 11.10 -3.35
CA VAL A 254 13.37 12.37 -3.30
C VAL A 254 14.86 12.08 -3.47
N VAL A 255 15.45 12.70 -4.50
CA VAL A 255 16.91 12.80 -4.58
C VAL A 255 17.32 14.01 -3.76
N GLU A 256 18.21 13.78 -2.80
CA GLU A 256 18.83 14.83 -2.01
C GLU A 256 20.30 14.93 -2.35
N ALA A 257 20.86 16.12 -2.14
CA ALA A 257 22.28 16.37 -2.31
C ALA A 257 22.88 17.09 -1.10
N SER A 258 24.15 16.80 -0.84
CA SER A 258 24.91 17.32 0.29
C SER A 258 26.35 17.64 -0.11
N THR A 259 26.94 18.68 0.45
CA THR A 259 28.36 19.01 0.29
C THR A 259 29.24 18.46 1.42
N ASP A 260 28.63 18.02 2.53
CA ASP A 260 29.33 17.66 3.77
C ASP A 260 28.84 16.33 4.40
N LEU A 261 27.93 15.61 3.74
CA LEU A 261 27.26 14.39 4.20
C LEU A 261 26.38 14.56 5.45
N ARG A 262 26.25 15.78 5.97
CA ARG A 262 25.48 16.10 7.18
C ARG A 262 24.20 16.84 6.83
N ASN A 263 24.32 17.87 6.00
CA ASN A 263 23.23 18.72 5.56
C ASN A 263 22.77 18.27 4.17
N TRP A 264 21.54 17.76 4.10
CA TRP A 264 20.95 17.24 2.87
C TRP A 264 19.81 18.16 2.42
N SER A 265 19.81 18.53 1.14
CA SER A 265 18.73 19.33 0.55
C SER A 265 18.10 18.63 -0.65
N PRO A 266 16.77 18.74 -0.82
CA PRO A 266 16.08 18.10 -1.94
C PRO A 266 16.49 18.73 -3.28
N VAL A 267 16.70 17.87 -4.28
CA VAL A 267 17.07 18.24 -5.66
C VAL A 267 15.93 17.96 -6.62
N ALA A 268 15.34 16.77 -6.54
CA ALA A 268 14.26 16.32 -7.42
C ALA A 268 13.33 15.34 -6.71
N THR A 269 12.05 15.37 -7.06
CA THR A 269 11.08 14.31 -6.71
C THR A 269 10.75 13.53 -7.97
N ASN A 270 10.86 12.20 -7.90
CA ASN A 270 10.75 11.30 -9.05
C ASN A 270 9.71 10.22 -8.79
N PHE A 271 9.00 9.82 -9.85
CA PHE A 271 7.99 8.77 -9.85
C PHE A 271 8.35 7.76 -10.95
N PRO A 272 9.05 6.66 -10.63
CA PRO A 272 9.48 5.67 -11.62
C PRO A 272 8.28 4.96 -12.25
N THR A 273 8.39 4.67 -13.55
CA THR A 273 7.39 3.94 -14.35
C THR A 273 7.95 2.72 -15.06
N ALA A 274 9.25 2.43 -14.90
CA ALA A 274 9.95 1.32 -15.52
C ALA A 274 11.23 0.92 -14.77
N GLY A 275 11.18 0.88 -13.43
CA GLY A 275 12.32 0.43 -12.62
C GLY A 275 13.43 1.48 -12.43
N GLY A 276 13.22 2.73 -12.85
CA GLY A 276 14.25 3.77 -12.78
C GLY A 276 13.76 5.17 -13.16
N PHE A 277 14.63 6.16 -12.97
CA PHE A 277 14.40 7.55 -13.35
C PHE A 277 15.72 8.29 -13.61
N GLU A 278 15.62 9.41 -14.33
CA GLU A 278 16.72 10.35 -14.52
C GLU A 278 16.46 11.61 -13.70
N PHE A 279 17.52 12.21 -13.15
CA PHE A 279 17.43 13.51 -12.50
C PHE A 279 18.59 14.42 -12.93
N ILE A 280 18.33 15.72 -12.87
CA ILE A 280 19.30 16.79 -13.16
C ILE A 280 19.43 17.64 -11.89
N ASP A 281 20.67 17.94 -11.49
CA ASP A 281 20.95 18.86 -10.37
C ASP A 281 21.16 20.29 -10.89
N PRO A 282 20.18 21.20 -10.68
CA PRO A 282 20.32 22.59 -11.09
C PRO A 282 21.38 23.36 -10.29
N GLY A 283 21.76 22.89 -9.09
CA GLY A 283 22.79 23.50 -8.23
C GLY A 283 24.22 23.10 -8.59
N SER A 284 24.41 22.21 -9.58
CA SER A 284 25.73 21.68 -9.95
C SER A 284 26.72 22.73 -10.51
N ALA A 285 26.22 23.91 -10.89
CA ALA A 285 27.04 25.04 -11.31
C ALA A 285 27.66 25.80 -10.13
N THR A 286 26.96 25.88 -8.98
CA THR A 286 27.43 26.59 -7.78
C THR A 286 28.26 25.69 -6.88
N ASP A 287 27.91 24.40 -6.83
CA ASP A 287 28.52 23.43 -5.92
C ASP A 287 29.03 22.21 -6.72
N PRO A 288 30.25 22.26 -7.26
CA PRO A 288 30.75 21.25 -8.21
C PRO A 288 31.07 19.90 -7.55
N ARG A 289 31.03 19.80 -6.21
CA ARG A 289 31.27 18.57 -5.45
C ARG A 289 30.14 18.34 -4.46
N ARG A 290 29.24 17.42 -4.82
CA ARG A 290 28.11 17.01 -3.97
C ARG A 290 28.01 15.49 -3.94
N PHE A 291 27.51 15.00 -2.83
CA PHE A 291 27.07 13.63 -2.64
C PHE A 291 25.57 13.58 -2.85
N PHE A 292 25.08 12.48 -3.42
CA PHE A 292 23.65 12.28 -3.71
C PHE A 292 23.15 11.04 -3.00
N ARG A 293 21.91 11.09 -2.50
CA ARG A 293 21.16 9.92 -2.03
C ARG A 293 19.73 10.00 -2.52
N ALA A 294 19.11 8.84 -2.72
CA ALA A 294 17.70 8.75 -3.04
C ALA A 294 16.98 8.07 -1.87
N LEU A 295 15.90 8.68 -1.41
CA LEU A 295 15.08 8.20 -0.31
C LEU A 295 13.64 8.06 -0.79
N PHE A 296 12.90 7.11 -0.20
CA PHE A 296 11.44 7.11 -0.37
C PHE A 296 10.85 8.38 0.26
N ARG A 297 9.76 8.86 -0.33
CA ARG A 297 8.97 9.99 0.15
C ARG A 297 7.73 9.53 0.89
#